data_AF-A0A3D6BLT8-F1
#
_entry.id   AF-A0A3D6BLT8-F1
#
_cell.length_a   1.000
_cell.length_b   1.000
_cell.length_c   1.000
_cell.angle_alpha   90.00
_cell.angle_beta   90.00
_cell.angle_gamma   90.00
#
_symmetry.space_group_name_H-M   'P 1'
#
loop_
_entity.id
_entity.type
_entity.pdbx_description
1 polymer ?
#
loop_
_entity_poly.entity_id
_entity_poly.type
_entity_poly.pdbx_seq_one_letter_code
_entity_poly.pdbx_strand_id
1 'polypeptide(L)'
;MPFPPGHYYADGKFVRYADLTSVSEYSSDDIDTVCGKIREKLIAGIEKRLDADAPLGFLLSGGLDSSLVCAISAKLLGKKIRTFAIG
;
A
#
# COMPACT_ATOMS: atom_id res chain seq x y z
N MET A 1 -25.97 -4.91 8.63
CA MET A 1 -24.80 -5.79 8.37
C MET A 1 -23.85 -5.02 7.44
N PRO A 2 -22.54 -4.97 7.70
CA PRO A 2 -21.61 -4.24 6.86
C PRO A 2 -21.49 -4.88 5.48
N PHE A 3 -21.17 -4.07 4.46
CA PHE A 3 -20.90 -4.54 3.12
C PHE A 3 -19.58 -5.35 3.12
N PRO A 4 -19.56 -6.62 2.67
CA PRO A 4 -18.37 -7.46 2.78
C PRO A 4 -17.26 -7.02 1.80
N PRO A 5 -15.99 -6.98 2.23
CA PRO A 5 -14.88 -6.59 1.37
C PRO A 5 -14.70 -7.57 0.21
N GLY A 6 -14.29 -7.07 -0.96
CA GLY A 6 -14.10 -7.90 -2.16
C GLY A 6 -15.39 -8.45 -2.77
N HIS A 7 -16.54 -7.86 -2.46
CA HIS A 7 -17.84 -8.22 -3.04
C HIS A 7 -18.46 -7.06 -3.82
N TYR A 8 -19.36 -7.36 -4.74
CA TYR A 8 -20.32 -6.40 -5.28
C TYR A 8 -21.74 -6.89 -4.98
N TYR A 9 -22.73 -5.99 -5.03
CA TYR A 9 -24.14 -6.35 -4.83
C TYR A 9 -24.90 -6.24 -6.15
N ALA A 10 -25.52 -7.33 -6.58
CA ALA A 10 -26.34 -7.40 -7.79
C ALA A 10 -27.49 -8.40 -7.58
N ASP A 11 -28.67 -8.10 -8.11
CA ASP A 11 -29.84 -9.00 -8.11
C ASP A 11 -30.19 -9.58 -6.73
N GLY A 12 -30.12 -8.75 -5.69
CA GLY A 12 -30.46 -9.15 -4.34
C GLY A 12 -29.35 -9.90 -3.59
N LYS A 13 -28.18 -10.13 -4.22
CA LYS A 13 -27.11 -10.99 -3.69
C LYS A 13 -25.77 -10.28 -3.66
N PHE A 14 -24.96 -10.63 -2.67
CA PHE A 14 -23.54 -10.30 -2.65
C PHE A 14 -22.76 -11.35 -3.46
N VAL A 15 -21.97 -10.89 -4.42
CA VAL A 15 -21.09 -11.73 -5.24
C VAL A 15 -19.65 -11.38 -4.95
N ARG A 16 -18.85 -12.36 -4.55
CA ARG A 16 -17.41 -12.18 -4.30
C ARG A 16 -16.66 -12.11 -5.61
N TYR A 17 -15.88 -11.05 -5.81
CA TYR A 17 -15.02 -10.88 -6.99
C TYR A 17 -13.53 -10.92 -6.65
N ALA A 18 -13.15 -10.71 -5.39
CA ALA A 18 -11.75 -10.75 -4.95
C ALA A 18 -11.59 -11.41 -3.57
N ASP A 19 -10.61 -12.29 -3.48
CA ASP A 19 -10.07 -12.82 -2.23
C ASP A 19 -8.58 -12.48 -2.15
N LEU A 20 -8.20 -11.52 -1.30
CA LEU A 20 -6.78 -11.20 -1.11
C LEU A 20 -6.05 -12.21 -0.22
N THR A 21 -6.77 -13.09 0.47
CA THR A 21 -6.18 -14.08 1.40
C THR A 21 -5.95 -15.43 0.77
N SER A 22 -6.50 -15.68 -0.42
CA SER A 22 -6.28 -16.93 -1.15
C SER A 22 -4.85 -16.98 -1.69
N VAL A 23 -4.08 -17.96 -1.23
CA VAL A 23 -2.75 -18.26 -1.76
C VAL A 23 -2.90 -19.33 -2.83
N SER A 24 -2.54 -19.03 -4.08
CA SER A 24 -2.53 -20.00 -5.17
C SER A 24 -1.20 -20.73 -5.27
N GLU A 25 -0.09 -20.03 -5.06
CA GLU A 25 1.27 -20.54 -5.26
C GLU A 25 2.26 -19.88 -4.30
N TYR A 26 3.35 -20.60 -4.00
CA TYR A 26 4.50 -20.07 -3.26
C TYR A 26 5.63 -19.74 -4.23
N SER A 27 6.35 -18.65 -3.93
CA SER A 27 7.54 -18.26 -4.69
C SER A 27 8.68 -19.26 -4.46
N SER A 28 9.33 -19.71 -5.53
CA SER A 28 10.55 -20.52 -5.49
C SER A 28 11.84 -19.70 -5.69
N ASP A 29 11.70 -18.38 -5.85
CA ASP A 29 12.84 -17.45 -6.01
C ASP A 29 13.73 -17.40 -4.77
N ASP A 30 14.99 -16.98 -4.97
CA ASP A 30 15.93 -16.70 -3.88
C ASP A 30 15.55 -15.45 -3.08
N ILE A 31 16.15 -15.31 -1.90
CA ILE A 31 15.81 -14.25 -0.95
C ILE A 31 16.08 -12.84 -1.50
N ASP A 32 17.15 -12.65 -2.26
CA ASP A 32 17.52 -11.34 -2.79
C ASP A 32 16.54 -10.91 -3.87
N THR A 33 16.15 -11.83 -4.75
CA THR A 33 15.10 -11.63 -5.76
C THR A 33 13.76 -11.29 -5.11
N VAL A 34 13.36 -12.02 -4.06
CA VAL A 34 12.10 -11.76 -3.34
C VAL A 34 12.12 -10.38 -2.68
N CYS A 35 13.21 -10.04 -1.97
CA CYS A 35 13.40 -8.74 -1.35
C CYS A 35 13.36 -7.60 -2.37
N GLY A 36 14.00 -7.79 -3.53
CA GLY A 36 13.95 -6.84 -4.65
C GLY A 36 12.52 -6.61 -5.15
N LYS A 37 11.79 -7.70 -5.42
CA LYS A 37 10.38 -7.64 -5.87
C LYS A 37 9.46 -6.97 -4.85
N ILE A 38 9.65 -7.24 -3.55
CA ILE A 38 8.88 -6.59 -2.48
C ILE A 38 9.17 -5.08 -2.47
N ARG A 39 10.44 -4.69 -2.55
CA ARG A 39 10.85 -3.29 -2.59
C ARG A 39 10.23 -2.56 -3.78
N GLU A 40 10.29 -3.14 -4.97
CA GLU A 40 9.70 -2.56 -6.20
C GLU A 40 8.17 -2.41 -6.07
N LYS A 41 7.47 -3.45 -5.61
CA LYS A 41 6.02 -3.41 -5.40
C LYS A 41 5.63 -2.36 -4.35
N LEU A 42 6.41 -2.22 -3.29
CA LEU A 42 6.19 -1.19 -2.27
C LEU A 42 6.35 0.21 -2.86
N ILE A 43 7.41 0.46 -3.62
CA ILE A 43 7.65 1.75 -4.28
C ILE A 43 6.51 2.07 -5.25
N ALA A 44 6.14 1.15 -6.13
CA ALA A 44 5.04 1.34 -7.08
C ALA A 44 3.68 1.56 -6.38
N GLY A 45 3.45 0.84 -5.27
CA GLY A 45 2.25 1.01 -4.45
C GLY A 45 2.14 2.39 -3.79
N ILE A 46 3.28 2.96 -3.37
CA ILE A 46 3.37 4.31 -2.83
C ILE A 46 3.20 5.34 -3.94
N GLU A 47 3.93 5.20 -5.04
CA GLU A 47 3.87 6.10 -6.21
C GLU A 47 2.43 6.31 -6.70
N LYS A 48 1.67 5.21 -6.87
CA LYS A 48 0.25 5.26 -7.27
C LYS A 48 -0.63 6.08 -6.30
N ARG A 49 -0.24 6.23 -5.05
CA ARG A 49 -1.00 6.94 -4.00
C ARG A 49 -0.50 8.38 -3.77
N LEU A 50 0.53 8.81 -4.48
CA LEU A 50 1.05 10.18 -4.42
C LEU A 50 0.34 11.12 -5.41
N ASP A 51 -0.50 10.59 -6.30
CA ASP A 51 -1.31 11.38 -7.21
C ASP A 51 -2.52 11.96 -6.47
N ALA A 52 -2.49 13.28 -6.21
CA ALA A 52 -3.53 13.98 -5.49
C ALA A 52 -3.61 15.46 -5.91
N ASP A 53 -4.82 15.96 -6.09
CA ASP A 53 -5.10 17.37 -6.41
C ASP A 53 -4.92 18.33 -5.21
N ALA A 54 -4.68 17.78 -4.02
CA ALA A 54 -4.55 18.51 -2.76
C ALA A 54 -3.20 18.23 -2.08
N PRO A 55 -2.74 19.11 -1.17
CA PRO A 55 -1.53 18.89 -0.40
C PRO A 55 -1.58 17.58 0.40
N LEU A 56 -0.60 16.71 0.16
CA LEU A 56 -0.46 15.44 0.88
C LEU A 56 0.12 15.63 2.29
N GLY A 57 -0.46 14.94 3.26
CA GLY A 57 0.08 14.78 4.61
C GLY A 57 0.57 13.35 4.83
N PHE A 58 1.64 13.21 5.62
CA PHE A 58 2.25 11.92 5.91
C PHE A 58 2.24 11.65 7.42
N LEU A 59 1.89 10.45 7.85
CA LEU A 59 1.95 10.06 9.26
C LEU A 59 3.29 9.39 9.54
N LEU A 60 4.04 9.92 10.52
CA LEU A 60 5.36 9.42 10.91
C LEU A 60 5.36 9.11 12.41
N SER A 61 5.20 7.84 12.75
CA SER A 61 5.16 7.37 14.15
C SER A 61 6.54 7.03 14.71
N GLY A 62 7.60 7.06 13.89
CA GLY A 62 8.93 6.55 14.24
C GLY A 62 9.08 5.03 14.07
N GLY A 63 7.99 4.31 13.74
CA GLY A 63 8.03 2.91 13.36
C GLY A 63 8.65 2.68 11.98
N LEU A 64 9.09 1.44 11.71
CA LEU A 64 9.70 1.06 10.44
C LEU A 64 8.79 1.36 9.24
N ASP A 65 7.53 0.94 9.31
CA ASP A 65 6.58 1.03 8.18
C ASP A 65 6.30 2.48 7.76
N SER A 66 5.95 3.32 8.74
CA SER A 66 5.66 4.73 8.50
C SER A 66 6.90 5.48 8.01
N SER A 67 8.09 5.11 8.52
CA SER A 67 9.37 5.66 8.08
C SER A 67 9.68 5.27 6.63
N LEU A 68 9.45 4.02 6.23
CA LEU A 68 9.65 3.56 4.85
C LEU A 68 8.72 4.30 3.87
N VAL A 69 7.43 4.42 4.21
CA VAL A 69 6.47 5.16 3.38
C VAL A 69 6.89 6.61 3.22
N CYS A 70 7.24 7.29 4.33
CA CYS A 70 7.69 8.69 4.29
C CYS A 70 8.98 8.86 3.49
N ALA A 71 9.98 8.00 3.69
CA ALA A 71 11.27 8.08 3.01
C ALA A 71 11.14 7.87 1.49
N ILE A 72 10.36 6.86 1.08
CA ILE A 72 10.10 6.59 -0.35
C ILE A 72 9.31 7.76 -0.96
N SER A 73 8.28 8.26 -0.27
CA SER A 73 7.47 9.38 -0.75
C SER A 73 8.29 10.66 -0.93
N ALA A 74 9.16 10.99 0.04
CA ALA A 74 10.05 12.13 -0.06
C ALA A 74 11.02 12.00 -1.24
N LYS A 75 11.54 10.79 -1.48
CA LYS A 75 12.43 10.50 -2.61
C LYS A 75 11.72 10.65 -3.96
N LEU A 76 10.50 10.11 -4.09
CA LEU A 76 9.72 10.17 -5.33
C LEU A 76 9.26 11.59 -5.67
N LEU A 77 8.81 12.36 -4.67
CA LEU A 77 8.33 13.72 -4.88
C LEU A 77 9.45 14.74 -5.09
N GLY A 78 10.70 14.40 -4.79
CA GLY A 78 11.85 15.30 -4.93
C GLY A 78 11.78 16.59 -4.10
N LYS A 79 10.89 16.64 -3.09
CA LYS A 79 10.63 17.82 -2.27
C LYS A 79 10.44 17.43 -0.81
N LYS A 80 10.55 18.42 0.09
CA LYS A 80 10.24 18.22 1.51
C LYS A 80 8.77 17.87 1.67
N ILE A 81 8.49 16.75 2.32
CA ILE A 81 7.14 16.31 2.67
C ILE A 81 6.75 16.82 4.05
N ARG A 82 5.44 16.98 4.28
CA ARG A 82 4.92 17.39 5.57
C ARG A 82 4.49 16.16 6.37
N THR A 83 5.23 15.86 7.43
CA THR A 83 4.97 14.71 8.32
C THR A 83 4.31 15.15 9.61
N PHE A 84 3.44 14.30 10.16
CA PHE A 84 2.74 14.49 11.41
C PHE A 84 2.96 13.28 12.32
N ALA A 85 3.28 13.55 13.58
CA ALA A 85 3.42 12.56 14.63
C ALA A 85 2.50 12.95 15.80
N ILE A 86 1.97 11.96 16.51
CA ILE A 86 1.17 12.17 17.72
C ILE A 86 1.71 11.24 18.81
N GLY A 87 1.75 11.74 20.04
CA GLY A 87 2.24 11.04 21.23
C GLY A 87 1.68 11.67 22.49
#